data_AF-A0A954GBM7-F1
#
_entry.id   AF-A0A954GBM7-F1
#
_cell.length_a   1.000
_cell.length_b   1.000
_cell.length_c   1.000
_cell.angle_alpha   90.00
_cell.angle_beta   90.00
_cell.angle_gamma   90.00
#
_symmetry.space_group_name_H-M   'P 1'
#
loop_
_entity.id
_entity.type
_entity.pdbx_description
1 polymer ?
#
loop_
_entity_poly.entity_id
_entity_poly.type
_entity_poly.pdbx_seq_one_letter_code
_entity_poly.pdbx_strand_id
1 'polypeptide(L)'
;MSAFTGALLGVLCLFCSGESGWAGETQAAPSSKLIVRDVSVFLVSAHGKKLNDTTLFRSTTPGYVQSRRLSADASESDKPAPLGLITFEGPATKDIDVLLEFPSGRFLAHWPTARIQSKRIYWRSQNLLK
;
A
#
# COMPACT_ATOMS: atom_id res chain seq x y z
N MET A 1 -48.18 -21.39 -27.33
CA MET A 1 -48.67 -22.27 -26.25
C MET A 1 -47.44 -22.67 -25.46
N SER A 2 -47.19 -22.33 -24.20
CA SER A 2 -48.05 -22.03 -23.04
C SER A 2 -47.28 -21.11 -22.09
N ALA A 3 -47.98 -20.17 -21.46
CA ALA A 3 -47.47 -19.24 -20.47
C ALA A 3 -47.40 -19.88 -19.08
N PHE A 4 -46.43 -19.47 -18.25
CA PHE A 4 -46.46 -19.73 -16.81
C PHE A 4 -46.76 -18.42 -16.07
N THR A 5 -48.02 -18.31 -15.66
CA THR A 5 -48.55 -17.35 -14.70
C THR A 5 -48.51 -18.02 -13.33
N GLY A 6 -48.05 -17.31 -12.29
CA GLY A 6 -48.07 -17.81 -10.93
C GLY A 6 -47.62 -16.75 -9.94
N ALA A 7 -48.55 -15.89 -9.55
CA ALA A 7 -48.36 -14.88 -8.52
C ALA A 7 -48.86 -15.40 -7.15
N LEU A 8 -48.35 -14.72 -6.11
CA LEU A 8 -48.99 -14.37 -4.83
C LEU A 8 -48.73 -15.22 -3.56
N LEU A 9 -48.08 -14.51 -2.61
CA LEU A 9 -48.46 -14.27 -1.20
C LEU A 9 -48.35 -15.37 -0.12
N GLY A 10 -47.67 -14.99 0.97
CA GLY A 10 -47.80 -15.53 2.34
C GLY A 10 -47.03 -14.64 3.34
N VAL A 11 -47.67 -13.62 3.93
CA VAL A 11 -48.19 -13.53 5.33
C VAL A 11 -47.08 -13.70 6.40
N LEU A 12 -46.50 -12.63 6.98
CA LEU A 12 -46.91 -11.79 8.13
C LEU A 12 -46.85 -12.47 9.52
N CYS A 13 -45.85 -12.11 10.34
CA CYS A 13 -45.84 -12.17 11.82
C CYS A 13 -45.06 -10.94 12.33
N LEU A 14 -45.72 -9.82 12.67
CA LEU A 14 -46.23 -9.42 14.00
C LEU A 14 -45.19 -9.34 15.15
N PHE A 15 -44.98 -8.10 15.59
CA PHE A 15 -44.63 -7.57 16.92
C PHE A 15 -43.31 -7.96 17.62
N CYS A 16 -42.39 -6.99 17.67
CA CYS A 16 -41.68 -6.66 18.90
C CYS A 16 -41.81 -5.15 19.15
N SER A 17 -42.86 -4.74 19.88
CA SER A 17 -42.89 -3.45 20.57
C SER A 17 -42.10 -3.62 21.86
N GLY A 18 -40.86 -3.12 21.87
CA GLY A 18 -40.03 -3.02 23.07
C GLY A 18 -39.54 -1.58 23.19
N GLU A 19 -39.80 -0.99 24.35
CA GLU A 19 -39.68 0.42 24.64
C GLU A 19 -38.27 1.00 24.49
N SER A 20 -38.29 2.31 24.25
CA SER A 20 -37.20 3.28 24.24
C SER A 20 -36.06 3.01 25.24
N GLY A 21 -34.93 2.56 24.71
CA GLY A 21 -33.61 2.89 25.22
C GLY A 21 -32.91 3.75 24.18
N TRP A 22 -33.01 5.08 24.28
CA TRP A 22 -32.09 5.98 23.58
C TRP A 22 -30.71 5.86 24.25
N ALA A 23 -30.03 4.75 24.01
CA ALA A 23 -28.58 4.75 24.02
C ALA A 23 -28.19 5.41 22.70
N GLY A 24 -28.11 6.75 22.71
CA GLY A 24 -27.39 7.45 21.67
C GLY A 24 -25.98 6.88 21.68
N GLU A 25 -25.71 5.95 20.77
CA GLU A 25 -24.35 5.64 20.37
C GLU A 25 -23.78 7.00 20.01
N THR A 26 -22.86 7.49 20.85
CA THR A 26 -22.13 8.72 20.56
C THR A 26 -21.53 8.45 19.20
N GLN A 27 -22.10 9.07 18.16
CA GLN A 27 -21.63 8.95 16.80
C GLN A 27 -20.17 9.35 16.87
N ALA A 28 -19.30 8.35 16.87
CA ALA A 28 -17.89 8.55 17.11
C ALA A 28 -17.48 9.61 16.09
N ALA A 29 -17.01 10.77 16.59
CA ALA A 29 -16.50 11.82 15.73
C ALA A 29 -15.59 11.14 14.69
N PRO A 30 -15.71 11.47 13.40
CA PRO A 30 -15.03 10.74 12.34
C PRO A 30 -13.57 10.62 12.73
N SER A 31 -13.16 9.40 13.11
CA SER A 31 -11.80 9.19 13.55
C SER A 31 -10.95 9.48 12.34
N SER A 32 -10.09 10.50 12.46
CA SER A 32 -9.12 10.81 11.43
C SER A 32 -8.25 9.56 11.26
N LYS A 33 -8.50 8.80 10.20
CA LYS A 33 -7.80 7.53 9.94
C LYS A 33 -6.43 7.82 9.35
N LEU A 34 -5.45 6.98 9.67
CA LEU A 34 -4.19 6.96 8.95
C LEU A 34 -4.44 6.47 7.52
N ILE A 35 -4.04 7.27 6.54
CA ILE A 35 -4.13 6.97 5.12
C ILE A 35 -2.74 6.53 4.66
N VAL A 36 -2.68 5.38 4.00
CA VAL A 36 -1.45 4.86 3.39
C VAL A 36 -1.64 4.87 1.88
N ARG A 37 -0.68 5.47 1.15
CA ARG A 37 -0.65 5.43 -0.32
C ARG A 37 0.67 4.83 -0.78
N ASP A 38 0.60 3.96 -1.78
CA ASP A 38 1.76 3.42 -2.50
C ASP A 38 1.68 3.91 -3.94
N VAL A 39 2.77 4.49 -4.42
CA VAL A 39 2.97 4.84 -5.82
C VAL A 39 4.24 4.16 -6.30
N SER A 40 4.09 3.29 -7.30
CA SER A 40 5.21 2.56 -7.89
C SER A 40 5.36 2.90 -9.37
N VAL A 41 6.56 3.36 -9.74
CA VAL A 41 6.94 3.70 -11.12
C VAL A 41 7.88 2.63 -11.66
N PHE A 42 7.42 1.92 -12.68
CA PHE A 42 8.20 0.87 -13.35
C PHE A 42 8.65 1.33 -14.72
N LEU A 43 9.91 1.02 -15.05
CA LEU A 43 10.42 1.14 -16.42
C LEU A 43 10.53 -0.26 -17.01
N VAL A 44 9.99 -0.41 -18.22
CA VAL A 44 10.04 -1.65 -19.00
C VAL A 44 10.79 -1.35 -20.29
N SER A 45 11.84 -2.12 -20.58
CA SER A 45 12.50 -2.06 -21.88
C SER A 45 11.75 -2.94 -22.88
N ALA A 46 11.55 -2.44 -24.10
CA ALA A 46 10.99 -3.22 -25.20
C ALA A 46 11.83 -4.47 -25.55
N HIS A 47 13.10 -4.50 -25.16
CA HIS A 47 14.02 -5.62 -25.39
C HIS A 47 14.19 -6.52 -24.17
N GLY A 48 13.60 -6.17 -23.02
CA GLY A 48 13.76 -6.90 -21.76
C GLY A 48 12.63 -7.90 -21.54
N LYS A 49 12.96 -9.11 -21.05
CA LYS A 49 11.97 -10.09 -20.54
C LYS A 49 11.56 -9.84 -19.09
N LYS A 50 12.12 -8.80 -18.44
CA LYS A 50 11.96 -8.54 -17.00
C LYS A 50 11.53 -7.09 -16.78
N LEU A 51 10.51 -6.92 -15.93
CA LEU A 51 10.14 -5.63 -15.36
C LEU A 51 11.30 -5.16 -14.46
N ASN A 52 11.74 -3.90 -14.60
CA ASN A 52 12.71 -3.28 -13.70
C ASN A 52 14.07 -4.03 -13.60
N ASP A 53 14.63 -4.47 -14.74
CA ASP A 53 15.91 -5.19 -14.76
C ASP A 53 17.04 -4.39 -14.07
N THR A 54 17.90 -5.08 -13.32
CA THR A 54 19.02 -4.48 -12.59
C THR A 54 20.11 -3.93 -13.49
N THR A 55 20.26 -4.43 -14.72
CA THR A 55 21.32 -4.00 -15.64
C THR A 55 20.89 -2.85 -16.55
N LEU A 56 19.59 -2.61 -16.70
CA LEU A 56 19.05 -1.60 -17.60
C LEU A 56 19.08 -0.18 -17.03
N PHE A 57 19.14 -0.05 -15.70
CA PHE A 57 19.10 1.24 -15.02
C PHE A 57 20.11 1.30 -13.89
N ARG A 58 20.85 2.40 -13.82
CA ARG A 58 21.73 2.69 -12.70
C ARG A 58 20.96 3.33 -11.53
N SER A 59 21.54 3.29 -10.34
CA SER A 59 20.97 3.93 -9.15
C SER A 59 21.25 5.42 -9.21
N THR A 60 20.20 6.23 -9.31
CA THR A 60 20.27 7.69 -9.11
C THR A 60 19.95 8.09 -7.67
N THR A 61 19.72 7.11 -6.79
CA THR A 61 19.55 7.31 -5.36
C THR A 61 20.85 7.79 -4.70
N PRO A 62 20.80 8.66 -3.68
CA PRO A 62 21.97 9.06 -2.92
C PRO A 62 22.75 7.88 -2.32
N GLY A 63 24.06 8.04 -2.10
CA GLY A 63 24.95 6.95 -1.68
C GLY A 63 24.64 6.31 -0.32
N TYR A 64 23.87 6.97 0.55
CA TYR A 64 23.39 6.39 1.81
C TYR A 64 22.21 5.42 1.62
N VAL A 65 21.58 5.43 0.44
CA VAL A 65 20.54 4.48 0.07
C VAL A 65 21.21 3.18 -0.32
N GLN A 66 20.92 2.11 0.42
CA GLN A 66 21.48 0.79 0.15
C GLN A 66 20.87 0.22 -1.14
N SER A 67 21.58 0.40 -2.25
CA SER A 67 21.19 -0.08 -3.57
C SER A 67 22.07 -1.24 -4.02
N ARG A 68 21.45 -2.22 -4.68
CA ARG A 68 22.09 -3.32 -5.40
C ARG A 68 22.35 -2.96 -6.86
N ARG A 69 21.89 -1.80 -7.32
CA ARG A 69 22.19 -1.27 -8.65
C ARG A 69 23.56 -0.58 -8.60
N LEU A 70 24.27 -0.61 -9.72
CA LEU A 70 25.46 0.23 -9.90
C LEU A 70 25.03 1.70 -9.80
N SER A 71 25.77 2.52 -9.06
CA SER A 71 25.51 3.96 -9.00
C SER A 71 25.64 4.58 -10.39
N ALA A 72 24.76 5.54 -10.67
CA ALA A 72 24.83 6.35 -11.87
C ALA A 72 26.12 7.19 -11.85
N ASP A 73 26.77 7.28 -13.01
CA ASP A 73 27.86 8.23 -13.20
C ASP A 73 27.29 9.66 -13.20
N ALA A 74 28.14 10.69 -13.00
CA ALA A 74 27.67 12.07 -12.90
C ALA A 74 26.88 12.54 -14.14
N SER A 75 27.20 12.01 -15.32
CA SER A 75 26.47 12.29 -16.57
C SER A 75 25.10 11.61 -16.68
N GLU A 76 24.80 10.65 -15.79
CA GLU A 76 23.57 9.86 -15.79
C GLU A 76 22.74 10.06 -14.51
N SER A 77 23.16 10.94 -13.60
CA SER A 77 22.48 11.14 -12.31
C SER A 77 21.08 11.71 -12.44
N ASP A 78 20.76 12.36 -13.57
CA ASP A 78 19.46 12.92 -13.91
C ASP A 78 18.54 11.93 -14.64
N LYS A 79 19.03 10.73 -14.98
CA LYS A 79 18.25 9.75 -15.71
C LYS A 79 17.18 9.13 -14.81
N PRO A 80 15.97 8.85 -15.34
CA PRO A 80 14.92 8.24 -14.56
C PRO A 80 15.32 6.82 -14.13
N ALA A 81 15.17 6.54 -12.83
CA ALA A 81 15.31 5.21 -12.27
C ALA A 81 13.97 4.74 -11.68
N PRO A 82 13.64 3.45 -11.75
CA PRO A 82 12.41 2.94 -11.18
C PRO A 82 12.37 3.15 -9.66
N LEU A 83 11.25 3.66 -9.16
CA LEU A 83 11.06 4.07 -7.77
C LEU A 83 9.68 3.67 -7.27
N GLY A 84 9.61 3.16 -6.05
CA GLY A 84 8.37 3.03 -5.29
C GLY A 84 8.39 4.00 -4.10
N LEU A 85 7.26 4.62 -3.81
CA LEU A 85 7.07 5.54 -2.70
C LEU A 85 5.84 5.10 -1.90
N ILE A 86 6.03 4.90 -0.60
CA ILE A 86 4.93 4.72 0.35
C ILE A 86 4.82 5.98 1.19
N THR A 87 3.67 6.64 1.16
CA THR A 87 3.37 7.84 1.95
C THR A 87 2.32 7.56 2.99
N PHE A 88 2.48 8.17 4.16
CA PHE A 88 1.51 8.16 5.25
C PHE A 88 0.94 9.57 5.43
N GLU A 89 -0.37 9.66 5.58
CA GLU A 89 -1.09 10.92 5.82
C GLU A 89 -2.13 10.71 6.92
N GLY A 90 -2.34 11.70 7.79
CA GLY A 90 -3.34 11.63 8.85
C GLY A 90 -2.81 12.17 10.18
N PRO A 91 -3.39 11.71 11.31
CA PRO A 91 -2.97 12.17 12.64
C PRO A 91 -1.54 11.82 12.97
N ALA A 92 -0.95 12.64 13.84
CA ALA A 92 0.36 12.41 14.42
C ALA A 92 0.38 11.03 15.12
N THR A 93 1.03 10.06 14.48
CA THR A 93 1.02 8.65 14.87
C THR A 93 2.45 8.17 15.05
N LYS A 94 2.71 7.49 16.16
CA LYS A 94 4.00 6.87 16.49
C LYS A 94 3.91 5.36 16.41
N ASP A 95 5.06 4.69 16.51
CA ASP A 95 5.16 3.23 16.60
C ASP A 95 4.54 2.52 15.38
N ILE A 96 4.72 3.10 14.19
CA ILE A 96 4.20 2.53 12.94
C ILE A 96 5.17 1.48 12.41
N ASP A 97 4.62 0.30 12.17
CA ASP A 97 5.34 -0.83 11.60
C ASP A 97 4.93 -1.03 10.14
N VAL A 98 5.92 -1.06 9.23
CA VAL A 98 5.69 -1.19 7.79
C VAL A 98 6.35 -2.46 7.29
N LEU A 99 5.54 -3.46 6.95
CA LEU A 99 5.98 -4.70 6.32
C LEU A 99 5.57 -4.68 4.84
N LEU A 100 6.55 -4.82 3.95
CA LEU A 100 6.32 -5.01 2.52
C LEU A 100 6.80 -6.41 2.12
N GLU A 101 5.92 -7.15 1.46
CA GLU A 101 6.16 -8.51 0.97
C GLU A 101 5.83 -8.60 -0.53
N PHE A 102 6.58 -9.39 -1.28
CA PHE A 102 6.23 -9.72 -2.66
C PHE A 102 6.31 -11.23 -2.93
N PRO A 103 5.48 -11.77 -3.82
CA PRO A 103 5.47 -13.20 -4.14
C PRO A 103 6.75 -13.64 -4.86
N SER A 104 7.33 -12.78 -5.69
CA SER A 104 8.54 -13.05 -6.47
C SER A 104 9.35 -11.77 -6.71
N GLY A 105 10.64 -11.91 -6.96
CA GLY A 105 11.57 -10.78 -7.13
C GLY A 105 12.51 -10.59 -5.94
N ARG A 106 13.08 -9.40 -5.83
CA ARG A 106 13.96 -8.98 -4.73
C ARG A 106 13.93 -7.47 -4.57
N PHE A 107 14.18 -6.96 -3.36
CA PHE A 107 14.42 -5.53 -3.15
C PHE A 107 15.76 -5.13 -3.78
N LEU A 108 15.73 -4.08 -4.60
CA LEU A 108 16.93 -3.56 -5.27
C LEU A 108 17.52 -2.36 -4.54
N ALA A 109 16.69 -1.50 -3.98
CA ALA A 109 17.08 -0.42 -3.12
C ALA A 109 15.96 -0.16 -2.13
N HIS A 110 16.30 0.43 -0.99
CA HIS A 110 15.31 0.88 -0.02
C HIS A 110 15.87 2.01 0.83
N TRP A 111 14.99 2.91 1.22
CA TRP A 111 15.25 3.92 2.22
C TRP A 111 13.90 4.28 2.88
N PRO A 112 13.86 4.52 4.20
CA PRO A 112 14.95 4.47 5.17
C PRO A 112 15.50 3.04 5.37
N THR A 113 16.55 2.86 6.18
CA THR A 113 17.12 1.53 6.44
C THR A 113 16.09 0.62 7.12
N ALA A 114 15.97 -0.62 6.65
CA ALA A 114 15.06 -1.63 7.19
C ALA A 114 15.72 -2.99 7.40
N ARG A 115 15.02 -3.86 8.11
CA ARG A 115 15.40 -5.27 8.20
C ARG A 115 14.90 -6.00 6.96
N ILE A 116 15.79 -6.67 6.23
CA ILE A 116 15.46 -7.46 5.04
C ILE A 116 15.56 -8.94 5.37
N GLN A 117 14.53 -9.70 5.01
CA GLN A 117 14.51 -11.16 5.04
C GLN A 117 13.96 -11.68 3.72
N SER A 118 14.85 -12.05 2.80
CA SER A 118 14.50 -12.62 1.49
C SER A 118 13.50 -11.76 0.71
N LYS A 119 12.21 -12.13 0.71
CA LYS A 119 11.11 -11.46 0.00
C LYS A 119 10.35 -10.42 0.85
N ARG A 120 10.89 -10.09 2.03
CA ARG A 120 10.27 -9.19 3.01
C ARG A 120 11.23 -8.07 3.39
N ILE A 121 10.67 -6.87 3.56
CA ILE A 121 11.36 -5.73 4.14
C ILE A 121 10.48 -5.14 5.24
N TYR A 122 11.09 -4.79 6.36
CA TYR A 122 10.38 -4.36 7.55
C TYR A 122 11.02 -3.14 8.19
N TRP A 123 10.28 -2.04 8.22
CA TRP A 123 10.56 -0.85 9.02
C TRP A 123 9.78 -0.91 10.33
N ARG A 124 10.48 -0.80 11.45
CA ARG A 124 9.88 -0.84 12.78
C ARG A 124 9.82 0.54 13.41
N SER A 125 8.80 0.78 14.23
CA SER A 125 8.73 1.95 15.12
C SER A 125 8.92 3.27 14.37
N GLN A 126 8.34 3.38 13.18
CA GLN A 126 8.34 4.62 12.41
C GLN A 126 7.48 5.68 13.11
N ASN A 127 7.93 6.92 13.02
CA ASN A 127 7.35 8.03 13.75
C ASN A 127 6.91 9.14 12.77
N LEU A 128 5.62 9.49 12.80
CA LEU A 128 5.03 10.59 12.02
C LEU A 128 4.69 11.80 12.90
N LEU A 129 5.18 11.83 14.13
CA LEU A 129 5.23 13.04 14.95
C LEU A 129 6.33 13.92 14.33
N LYS A 130 5.96 15.09 13.83
CA LYS A 130 6.83 16.07 13.14
C LYS A 130 8.23 16.21 13.72
#